data_AF-A0A291JLJ2-F1
#
_entry.id   AF-A0A291JLJ2-F1
#
_cell.length_a   1.000
_cell.length_b   1.000
_cell.length_c   1.000
_cell.angle_alpha   90.00
_cell.angle_beta   90.00
_cell.angle_gamma   90.00
#
_symmetry.space_group_name_H-M   'P 1'
#
loop_
_entity.id
_entity.type
_entity.pdbx_description
1 polymer ?
#
loop_
_entity_poly.entity_id
_entity_poly.type
_entity_poly.pdbx_seq_one_letter_code
_entity_poly.pdbx_strand_id
1 'polypeptide(L)'
;MGKTAIIFPGQGSQKVGMANDLFNNDEKATSILNEAQAQMDFDILETMFEDVEDKLGQTENTQPALLTHSIALLNALEHVDVDYTMGHSLGEYASLVASGVLNFEDAVKIVRKRGQLMAAAFPDGVGSMAAVLGLDYNEVDEICKELSTDDEIIEPANINAPGQIVVSGHKTLIDKLAAEGKSMGAKRVMTLAVSGPFHSSMMQVIEADFANYIEQFEWRDASFPVVQNVNAKGETNAKTIKDNMIKQLYSPVQFIDSTKWLIDQGVDHFIEIGPGKVLSGLIKKLSKDVKLTSIQTLEDVKGWNEND
;
A
#
# COMPACT_ATOMS: atom_id res chain seq x y z
N MET A 1 -29.01 5.39 -1.85
CA MET A 1 -28.00 6.15 -1.07
C MET A 1 -26.65 5.63 -1.55
N GLY A 2 -25.72 6.54 -1.82
CA GLY A 2 -24.35 6.17 -2.20
C GLY A 2 -23.64 5.44 -1.07
N LYS A 3 -22.57 4.71 -1.39
CA LYS A 3 -21.72 4.04 -0.41
C LYS A 3 -20.32 4.62 -0.43
N THR A 4 -19.67 4.62 0.73
CA THR A 4 -18.36 5.22 0.93
C THR A 4 -17.29 4.15 1.19
N ALA A 5 -16.15 4.29 0.52
CA ALA A 5 -14.95 3.51 0.83
C ALA A 5 -13.80 4.41 1.26
N ILE A 6 -13.20 4.12 2.43
CA ILE A 6 -11.93 4.73 2.83
C ILE A 6 -10.78 3.92 2.26
N ILE A 7 -9.79 4.60 1.68
CA ILE A 7 -8.66 3.96 1.02
C ILE A 7 -7.33 4.50 1.51
N PHE A 8 -6.33 3.61 1.56
CA PHE A 8 -5.05 3.93 2.19
C PHE A 8 -3.87 3.74 1.23
N PRO A 9 -3.01 4.75 1.07
CA PRO A 9 -1.87 4.68 0.16
C PRO A 9 -0.78 3.73 0.66
N GLY A 10 0.01 3.25 -0.29
CA GLY A 10 1.19 2.42 -0.05
C GLY A 10 2.51 3.16 -0.29
N GLN A 11 3.60 2.37 -0.34
CA GLN A 11 4.95 2.85 -0.60
C GLN A 11 5.02 3.67 -1.90
N GLY A 12 5.80 4.75 -1.87
CA GLY A 12 5.88 5.78 -2.91
C GLY A 12 5.05 7.03 -2.61
N SER A 13 4.20 7.01 -1.59
CA SER A 13 3.37 8.16 -1.19
C SER A 13 3.96 8.95 -0.01
N GLN A 14 4.96 8.40 0.68
CA GLN A 14 5.66 9.05 1.78
C GLN A 14 6.39 10.31 1.32
N LYS A 15 6.52 11.29 2.23
CA LYS A 15 7.29 12.51 2.02
C LYS A 15 7.86 12.98 3.35
N VAL A 16 9.04 13.58 3.33
CA VAL A 16 9.59 14.28 4.50
C VAL A 16 8.63 15.39 4.92
N GLY A 17 8.40 15.52 6.23
CA GLY A 17 7.42 16.44 6.83
C GLY A 17 6.00 15.88 6.91
N MET A 18 5.78 14.60 6.62
CA MET A 18 4.47 13.96 6.77
C MET A 18 4.03 13.88 8.23
N ALA A 19 2.74 14.11 8.51
CA ALA A 19 2.14 14.14 9.85
C ALA A 19 2.66 15.19 10.85
N ASN A 20 3.67 15.99 10.50
CA ASN A 20 4.22 17.01 11.40
C ASN A 20 3.17 18.07 11.78
N ASP A 21 2.28 18.41 10.85
CA ASP A 21 1.17 19.34 11.09
C ASP A 21 0.11 18.78 12.05
N LEU A 22 0.05 17.46 12.25
CA LEU A 22 -0.85 16.79 13.19
C LEU A 22 -0.26 16.78 14.62
N PHE A 23 1.05 16.60 14.74
CA PHE A 23 1.73 16.42 16.01
C PHE A 23 1.61 17.67 16.90
N ASN A 24 1.11 17.50 18.13
CA ASN A 24 0.78 18.56 19.10
C ASN A 24 -0.28 19.58 18.65
N ASN A 25 -0.94 19.38 17.49
CA ASN A 25 -2.00 20.25 17.00
C ASN A 25 -3.38 19.56 16.96
N ASP A 26 -3.41 18.22 17.04
CA ASP A 26 -4.61 17.42 17.25
C ASP A 26 -4.33 16.30 18.27
N GLU A 27 -5.13 16.21 19.32
CA GLU A 27 -4.89 15.26 20.42
C GLU A 27 -5.04 13.80 19.99
N LYS A 28 -6.03 13.49 19.13
CA LYS A 28 -6.31 12.12 18.66
C LYS A 28 -5.19 11.63 17.74
N ALA A 29 -4.72 12.47 16.82
CA ALA A 29 -3.59 12.16 15.95
C ALA A 29 -2.27 12.07 16.74
N THR A 30 -2.05 12.98 17.69
CA THR A 30 -0.84 12.99 18.53
C THR A 30 -0.72 11.71 19.35
N SER A 31 -1.84 11.16 19.82
CA SER A 31 -1.85 9.85 20.51
C SER A 31 -1.27 8.74 19.63
N ILE A 32 -1.71 8.64 18.37
CA ILE A 32 -1.23 7.62 17.42
C ILE A 32 0.27 7.81 17.11
N LEU A 33 0.70 9.05 16.92
CA LEU A 33 2.11 9.37 16.66
C LEU A 33 3.01 8.97 17.85
N ASN A 34 2.59 9.27 19.08
CA ASN A 34 3.31 8.86 20.29
C ASN A 34 3.30 7.34 20.48
N GLU A 35 2.18 6.68 20.19
CA GLU A 35 2.07 5.22 20.27
C GLU A 35 3.04 4.56 19.27
N ALA A 36 3.14 5.05 18.04
CA ALA A 36 4.11 4.55 17.07
C ALA A 36 5.55 4.69 17.59
N GLN A 37 5.89 5.87 18.11
CA GLN A 37 7.22 6.13 18.67
C GLN A 37 7.57 5.19 19.83
N ALA A 38 6.60 4.84 20.67
CA ALA A 38 6.80 3.93 21.79
C ALA A 38 7.08 2.47 21.35
N GLN A 39 6.66 2.08 20.14
CA GLN A 39 6.82 0.72 19.63
C GLN A 39 8.04 0.52 18.73
N MET A 40 8.69 1.61 18.29
CA MET A 40 9.82 1.57 17.37
C MET A 40 11.17 1.56 18.11
N ASP A 41 12.15 0.89 17.51
CA ASP A 41 13.55 0.86 17.97
C ASP A 41 14.38 2.05 17.49
N PHE A 42 13.72 3.02 16.84
CA PHE A 42 14.31 4.25 16.29
C PHE A 42 13.33 5.42 16.43
N ASP A 43 13.81 6.63 16.16
CA ASP A 43 12.99 7.84 16.15
C ASP A 43 12.19 7.91 14.84
N ILE A 44 10.98 7.34 14.86
CA ILE A 44 10.09 7.31 13.70
C ILE A 44 9.52 8.70 13.41
N LEU A 45 9.31 9.54 14.43
CA LEU A 45 8.80 10.88 14.25
C LEU A 45 9.83 11.77 13.57
N GLU A 46 11.10 11.74 14.01
CA GLU A 46 12.21 12.41 13.32
C GLU A 46 12.32 11.93 11.87
N THR A 47 12.25 10.62 11.64
CA THR A 47 12.30 10.04 10.29
C THR A 47 11.15 10.54 9.40
N MET A 48 9.95 10.74 9.95
CA MET A 48 8.79 11.25 9.22
C MET A 48 8.86 12.76 8.97
N PHE A 49 9.36 13.52 9.94
CA PHE A 49 9.28 14.98 9.94
C PHE A 49 10.47 15.64 9.26
N GLU A 50 11.68 15.13 9.49
CA GLU A 50 12.95 15.76 9.11
C GLU A 50 13.82 14.83 8.25
N ASP A 51 13.82 13.53 8.53
CA ASP A 51 14.58 12.49 7.82
C ASP A 51 16.07 12.84 7.64
N VAL A 52 16.74 13.24 8.73
CA VAL A 52 18.13 13.73 8.68
C VAL A 52 19.10 12.66 8.16
N GLU A 53 18.75 11.38 8.34
CA GLU A 53 19.52 10.22 7.87
C GLU A 53 19.12 9.70 6.48
N ASP A 54 18.18 10.36 5.77
CA ASP A 54 17.67 9.95 4.44
C ASP A 54 17.21 8.48 4.40
N LYS A 55 16.48 8.06 5.44
CA LYS A 55 16.08 6.68 5.69
C LYS A 55 14.58 6.45 5.57
N LEU A 56 13.76 7.50 5.44
CA LEU A 56 12.30 7.37 5.25
C LEU A 56 11.97 6.53 4.01
N GLY A 57 12.81 6.57 2.97
CA GLY A 57 12.65 5.79 1.75
C GLY A 57 12.98 4.29 1.87
N GLN A 58 13.63 3.87 2.95
CA GLN A 58 13.93 2.45 3.21
C GLN A 58 12.67 1.74 3.67
N THR A 59 12.28 0.63 3.03
CA THR A 59 10.94 0.03 3.17
C THR A 59 10.60 -0.34 4.62
N GLU A 60 11.58 -0.76 5.41
CA GLU A 60 11.47 -1.05 6.83
C GLU A 60 11.08 0.17 7.68
N ASN A 61 11.39 1.39 7.24
CA ASN A 61 11.02 2.64 7.88
C ASN A 61 9.77 3.25 7.22
N THR A 62 9.64 3.14 5.89
CA THR A 62 8.51 3.66 5.12
C THR A 62 7.19 3.03 5.55
N GLN A 63 7.18 1.71 5.76
CA GLN A 63 5.95 0.99 6.07
C GLN A 63 5.29 1.43 7.39
N PRO A 64 6.01 1.43 8.55
CA PRO A 64 5.43 1.95 9.78
C PRO A 64 5.11 3.45 9.71
N ALA A 65 5.89 4.25 8.96
CA ALA A 65 5.60 5.69 8.79
C ALA A 65 4.28 5.95 8.06
N LEU A 66 4.03 5.24 6.96
CA LEU A 66 2.78 5.35 6.19
C LEU A 66 1.56 4.87 6.98
N LEU A 67 1.69 3.76 7.71
CA LEU A 67 0.64 3.27 8.60
C LEU A 67 0.32 4.32 9.68
N THR A 68 1.37 4.82 10.35
CA THR A 68 1.25 5.83 11.41
C THR A 68 0.52 7.08 10.92
N HIS A 69 0.94 7.67 9.79
CA HIS A 69 0.29 8.89 9.27
C HIS A 69 -1.16 8.64 8.88
N SER A 70 -1.43 7.53 8.19
CA SER A 70 -2.79 7.19 7.74
C SER A 70 -3.75 7.01 8.93
N ILE A 71 -3.31 6.31 9.98
CA ILE A 71 -4.13 6.07 11.17
C ILE A 71 -4.22 7.33 12.05
N ALA A 72 -3.19 8.17 12.11
CA ALA A 72 -3.25 9.45 12.82
C ALA A 72 -4.30 10.38 12.19
N LEU A 73 -4.36 10.45 10.86
CA LEU A 73 -5.41 11.19 10.13
C LEU A 73 -6.79 10.58 10.39
N LEU A 74 -6.93 9.26 10.23
CA LEU A 74 -8.20 8.57 10.46
C LEU A 74 -8.74 8.82 11.88
N ASN A 75 -7.88 8.78 12.89
CA ASN A 75 -8.27 8.97 14.28
C ASN A 75 -8.69 10.42 14.59
N ALA A 76 -8.22 11.40 13.81
CA ALA A 76 -8.59 12.81 13.94
C ALA A 76 -9.88 13.17 13.20
N LEU A 77 -10.30 12.35 12.22
CA LEU A 77 -11.58 12.53 11.53
C LEU A 77 -12.77 12.21 12.46
N GLU A 78 -13.82 13.01 12.34
CA GLU A 78 -15.10 12.79 13.00
C GLU A 78 -16.12 12.24 12.00
N HIS A 79 -16.97 11.33 12.47
CA HIS A 79 -18.13 10.82 11.72
C HIS A 79 -17.84 10.37 10.28
N VAL A 80 -16.94 9.41 10.10
CA VAL A 80 -16.74 8.77 8.80
C VAL A 80 -17.65 7.54 8.69
N ASP A 81 -18.73 7.64 7.91
CA ASP A 81 -19.57 6.50 7.57
C ASP A 81 -18.86 5.63 6.52
N VAL A 82 -18.40 4.45 6.93
CA VAL A 82 -17.59 3.55 6.10
C VAL A 82 -18.39 2.29 5.76
N ASP A 83 -18.61 2.04 4.47
CA ASP A 83 -19.20 0.78 4.00
C ASP A 83 -18.12 -0.27 3.68
N TYR A 84 -16.97 0.18 3.18
CA TYR A 84 -15.85 -0.67 2.76
C TYR A 84 -14.51 0.01 2.97
N THR A 85 -13.44 -0.78 2.96
CA THR A 85 -12.08 -0.23 2.87
C THR A 85 -11.20 -1.06 1.95
N MET A 86 -10.16 -0.44 1.38
CA MET A 86 -9.06 -1.11 0.72
C MET A 86 -7.79 -0.29 0.87
N GLY A 87 -6.63 -0.90 0.73
CA GLY A 87 -5.39 -0.12 0.65
C GLY A 87 -4.39 -0.76 -0.28
N HIS A 88 -3.43 0.04 -0.74
CA HIS A 88 -2.45 -0.41 -1.72
C HIS A 88 -1.23 -0.99 -1.03
N SER A 89 -1.00 -2.30 -1.17
CA SER A 89 0.09 -3.04 -0.52
C SER A 89 0.11 -2.80 1.00
N LEU A 90 1.03 -1.97 1.48
CA LEU A 90 1.10 -1.52 2.87
C LEU A 90 -0.24 -0.91 3.35
N GLY A 91 -0.94 -0.16 2.50
CA GLY A 91 -2.22 0.45 2.86
C GLY A 91 -3.28 -0.57 3.30
N GLU A 92 -3.18 -1.83 2.90
CA GLU A 92 -4.09 -2.87 3.37
C GLU A 92 -3.99 -3.04 4.90
N TYR A 93 -2.81 -2.87 5.51
CA TYR A 93 -2.66 -2.89 6.97
C TYR A 93 -3.34 -1.70 7.66
N ALA A 94 -3.35 -0.52 7.03
CA ALA A 94 -4.15 0.60 7.53
C ALA A 94 -5.65 0.31 7.44
N SER A 95 -6.08 -0.41 6.40
CA SER A 95 -7.46 -0.92 6.26
C SER A 95 -7.80 -1.93 7.36
N LEU A 96 -6.85 -2.78 7.77
CA LEU A 96 -7.02 -3.73 8.87
C LEU A 96 -7.16 -3.03 10.23
N VAL A 97 -6.42 -1.95 10.46
CA VAL A 97 -6.59 -1.14 11.67
C VAL A 97 -7.92 -0.41 11.65
N ALA A 98 -8.27 0.22 10.52
CA ALA A 98 -9.54 0.96 10.38
C ALA A 98 -10.77 0.06 10.61
N SER A 99 -10.71 -1.19 10.15
CA SER A 99 -11.78 -2.19 10.30
C SER A 99 -11.71 -3.00 11.61
N GLY A 100 -10.76 -2.71 12.49
CA GLY A 100 -10.62 -3.34 13.81
C GLY A 100 -10.03 -4.76 13.81
N VAL A 101 -9.60 -5.27 12.66
CA VAL A 101 -8.94 -6.59 12.53
C VAL A 101 -7.66 -6.64 13.35
N LEU A 102 -6.86 -5.57 13.30
CA LEU A 102 -5.68 -5.35 14.11
C LEU A 102 -5.86 -4.09 14.96
N ASN A 103 -5.26 -4.04 16.15
CA ASN A 103 -5.06 -2.77 16.82
C ASN A 103 -3.84 -2.07 16.18
N PHE A 104 -3.68 -0.77 16.44
CA PHE A 104 -2.59 0.01 15.87
C PHE A 104 -1.20 -0.48 16.35
N GLU A 105 -1.05 -0.73 17.64
CA GLU A 105 0.19 -1.20 18.27
C GLU A 105 0.76 -2.47 17.60
N ASP A 106 -0.10 -3.44 17.32
CA ASP A 106 0.27 -4.70 16.67
C ASP A 106 0.57 -4.48 15.20
N ALA A 107 -0.28 -3.69 14.51
CA ALA A 107 -0.09 -3.40 13.11
C ALA A 107 1.24 -2.69 12.83
N VAL A 108 1.66 -1.72 13.66
CA VAL A 108 2.93 -1.00 13.47
C VAL A 108 4.14 -1.92 13.64
N LYS A 109 4.10 -2.87 14.58
CA LYS A 109 5.12 -3.92 14.74
C LYS A 109 5.14 -4.87 13.54
N ILE A 110 3.97 -5.31 13.08
CA ILE A 110 3.81 -6.20 11.92
C ILE A 110 4.41 -5.57 10.67
N VAL A 111 4.08 -4.31 10.36
CA VAL A 111 4.56 -3.66 9.13
C VAL A 111 6.04 -3.30 9.21
N ARG A 112 6.57 -3.00 10.41
CA ARG A 112 8.02 -2.88 10.63
C ARG A 112 8.73 -4.19 10.32
N LYS A 113 8.24 -5.31 10.86
CA LYS A 113 8.82 -6.64 10.56
C LYS A 113 8.68 -7.00 9.09
N ARG A 114 7.52 -6.73 8.48
CA ARG A 114 7.27 -6.94 7.05
C ARG A 114 8.31 -6.21 6.21
N GLY A 115 8.53 -4.91 6.47
CA GLY A 115 9.54 -4.13 5.76
C GLY A 115 10.96 -4.68 5.97
N GLN A 116 11.33 -5.08 7.19
CA GLN A 116 12.64 -5.71 7.45
C GLN A 116 12.84 -7.01 6.65
N LEU A 117 11.85 -7.91 6.67
CA LEU A 117 11.90 -9.16 5.90
C LEU A 117 11.98 -8.89 4.40
N MET A 118 11.19 -7.94 3.91
CA MET A 118 11.19 -7.55 2.49
C MET A 118 12.53 -6.95 2.06
N ALA A 119 13.11 -6.06 2.85
CA ALA A 119 14.42 -5.46 2.59
C ALA A 119 15.55 -6.50 2.58
N ALA A 120 15.48 -7.49 3.48
CA ALA A 120 16.52 -8.51 3.63
C ALA A 120 16.34 -9.75 2.75
N ALA A 121 15.20 -9.87 2.04
CA ALA A 121 14.84 -11.08 1.29
C ALA A 121 15.88 -11.46 0.22
N PHE A 122 16.49 -10.45 -0.40
CA PHE A 122 17.54 -10.62 -1.41
C PHE A 122 18.64 -9.58 -1.22
N PRO A 123 19.90 -9.91 -1.53
CA PRO A 123 20.98 -8.94 -1.58
C PRO A 123 20.69 -7.79 -2.54
N ASP A 124 21.24 -6.60 -2.23
CA ASP A 124 21.14 -5.43 -3.10
C ASP A 124 21.56 -5.76 -4.53
N GLY A 125 20.73 -5.35 -5.49
CA GLY A 125 20.97 -5.55 -6.92
C GLY A 125 20.43 -6.85 -7.50
N VAL A 126 19.90 -7.78 -6.70
CA VAL A 126 19.30 -9.03 -7.21
C VAL A 126 17.90 -8.78 -7.80
N GLY A 127 17.04 -8.07 -7.07
CA GLY A 127 15.66 -7.79 -7.49
C GLY A 127 15.39 -6.31 -7.68
N SER A 128 14.36 -5.98 -8.47
CA SER A 128 13.90 -4.61 -8.68
C SER A 128 12.46 -4.57 -9.18
N MET A 129 11.93 -3.36 -9.39
CA MET A 129 10.60 -3.12 -9.92
C MET A 129 10.64 -2.00 -10.97
N ALA A 130 9.72 -2.02 -11.93
CA ALA A 130 9.54 -0.95 -12.90
C ALA A 130 8.07 -0.68 -13.22
N ALA A 131 7.69 0.59 -13.35
CA ALA A 131 6.39 0.98 -13.86
C ALA A 131 6.41 1.02 -15.40
N VAL A 132 5.57 0.18 -16.01
CA VAL A 132 5.28 0.14 -17.44
C VAL A 132 4.06 1.00 -17.73
N LEU A 133 4.23 2.02 -18.56
CA LEU A 133 3.18 2.95 -18.94
C LEU A 133 2.75 2.76 -20.39
N GLY A 134 1.45 2.81 -20.64
CA GLY A 134 0.84 2.81 -21.97
C GLY A 134 0.53 1.43 -22.56
N LEU A 135 0.67 0.36 -21.77
CA LEU A 135 0.25 -1.00 -22.12
C LEU A 135 -0.75 -1.53 -21.10
N ASP A 136 -1.67 -2.37 -21.55
CA ASP A 136 -2.63 -3.05 -20.69
C ASP A 136 -2.04 -4.34 -20.09
N TYR A 137 -2.73 -4.91 -19.09
CA TYR A 137 -2.24 -6.04 -18.31
C TYR A 137 -1.77 -7.23 -19.18
N ASN A 138 -2.60 -7.66 -20.13
CA ASN A 138 -2.28 -8.83 -20.97
C ASN A 138 -1.01 -8.60 -21.82
N GLU A 139 -0.80 -7.38 -22.32
CA GLU A 139 0.40 -7.06 -23.11
C GLU A 139 1.65 -7.10 -22.23
N VAL A 140 1.56 -6.54 -21.01
CA VAL A 140 2.66 -6.58 -20.04
C VAL A 140 2.95 -8.02 -19.58
N ASP A 141 1.92 -8.82 -19.33
CA ASP A 141 2.05 -10.23 -18.93
C ASP A 141 2.73 -11.07 -20.02
N GLU A 142 2.39 -10.88 -21.29
CA GLU A 142 3.08 -11.57 -22.39
C GLU A 142 4.55 -11.13 -22.54
N ILE A 143 4.85 -9.84 -22.38
CA ILE A 143 6.24 -9.35 -22.35
C ILE A 143 7.01 -9.97 -21.17
N CYS A 144 6.39 -10.06 -19.99
CA CYS A 144 6.96 -10.70 -18.82
C CYS A 144 7.30 -12.17 -19.07
N LYS A 145 6.40 -12.92 -19.71
CA LYS A 145 6.62 -14.32 -20.10
C LYS A 145 7.73 -14.47 -21.14
N GLU A 146 7.81 -13.58 -22.13
CA GLU A 146 8.86 -13.60 -23.16
C GLU A 146 10.24 -13.29 -22.58
N LEU A 147 10.31 -12.37 -21.61
CA LEU A 147 11.56 -11.98 -20.96
C LEU A 147 12.03 -12.98 -19.90
N SER A 148 11.11 -13.68 -19.25
CA SER A 148 11.43 -14.67 -18.23
C SER A 148 12.13 -15.89 -18.85
N THR A 149 13.01 -16.50 -18.06
CA THR A 149 13.78 -17.70 -18.40
C THR A 149 13.59 -18.74 -17.28
N ASP A 150 14.22 -19.90 -17.42
CA ASP A 150 14.16 -20.94 -16.37
C ASP A 150 14.83 -20.49 -15.05
N ASP A 151 15.80 -19.56 -15.12
CA ASP A 151 16.60 -19.11 -13.95
C ASP A 151 16.21 -17.72 -13.43
N GLU A 152 15.64 -16.87 -14.29
CA GLU A 152 15.27 -15.48 -13.96
C GLU A 152 13.83 -15.19 -14.35
N ILE A 153 13.09 -14.54 -13.46
CA ILE A 153 11.68 -14.19 -13.63
C ILE A 153 11.42 -12.69 -13.54
N ILE A 154 10.41 -12.23 -14.26
CA ILE A 154 9.79 -10.91 -14.18
C ILE A 154 8.28 -11.06 -14.31
N GLU A 155 7.52 -10.50 -13.37
CA GLU A 155 6.07 -10.72 -13.25
C GLU A 155 5.34 -9.37 -13.05
N PRO A 156 4.08 -9.24 -13.51
CA PRO A 156 3.21 -8.15 -13.09
C PRO A 156 3.00 -8.18 -11.57
N ALA A 157 3.23 -7.04 -10.91
CA ALA A 157 3.23 -6.92 -9.45
C ALA A 157 2.20 -5.91 -8.91
N ASN A 158 1.98 -4.77 -9.58
CA ASN A 158 0.89 -3.87 -9.22
C ASN A 158 0.04 -3.51 -10.44
N ILE A 159 -1.22 -3.93 -10.40
CA ILE A 159 -2.20 -3.72 -11.46
C ILE A 159 -2.97 -2.45 -11.12
N ASN A 160 -2.33 -1.30 -11.35
CA ASN A 160 -2.72 -0.01 -10.76
C ASN A 160 -3.84 0.72 -11.50
N ALA A 161 -3.72 0.83 -12.82
CA ALA A 161 -4.72 1.50 -13.66
C ALA A 161 -4.53 1.07 -15.12
N PRO A 162 -5.53 1.26 -16.01
CA PRO A 162 -5.35 1.05 -17.44
C PRO A 162 -4.14 1.84 -17.94
N GLY A 163 -3.26 1.17 -18.69
CA GLY A 163 -2.00 1.75 -19.14
C GLY A 163 -0.97 2.05 -18.04
N GLN A 164 -1.08 1.48 -16.83
CA GLN A 164 -0.09 1.61 -15.75
C GLN A 164 0.00 0.32 -14.93
N ILE A 165 1.00 -0.50 -15.24
CA ILE A 165 1.30 -1.76 -14.56
C ILE A 165 2.72 -1.68 -13.99
N VAL A 166 2.91 -2.07 -12.74
CA VAL A 166 4.26 -2.26 -12.19
C VAL A 166 4.63 -3.72 -12.33
N VAL A 167 5.83 -3.98 -12.83
CA VAL A 167 6.44 -5.31 -12.90
C VAL A 167 7.56 -5.43 -11.87
N SER A 168 7.86 -6.66 -11.48
CA SER A 168 8.78 -6.99 -10.41
C SER A 168 9.49 -8.30 -10.68
N GLY A 169 10.76 -8.41 -10.30
CA GLY A 169 11.53 -9.62 -10.51
C GLY A 169 13.04 -9.37 -10.49
N HIS A 170 13.77 -10.22 -11.20
CA HIS A 170 15.23 -10.13 -11.32
C HIS A 170 15.63 -8.81 -11.96
N LYS A 171 16.60 -8.13 -11.35
CA LYS A 171 17.02 -6.79 -11.77
C LYS A 171 17.52 -6.76 -13.21
N THR A 172 18.21 -7.80 -13.65
CA THR A 172 18.67 -8.00 -15.03
C THR A 172 17.53 -7.89 -16.04
N LEU A 173 16.40 -8.55 -15.78
CA LEU A 173 15.21 -8.52 -16.64
C LEU A 173 14.47 -7.19 -16.55
N ILE A 174 14.42 -6.58 -15.36
CA ILE A 174 13.85 -5.23 -15.16
C ILE A 174 14.65 -4.19 -15.95
N ASP A 175 15.99 -4.23 -15.89
CA ASP A 175 16.87 -3.33 -16.63
C ASP A 175 16.74 -3.54 -18.15
N LYS A 176 16.62 -4.79 -18.59
CA LYS A 176 16.35 -5.11 -20.00
C LYS A 176 15.02 -4.53 -20.46
N LEU A 177 13.94 -4.72 -19.70
CA LEU A 177 12.65 -4.12 -20.00
C LEU A 177 12.72 -2.58 -19.99
N ALA A 178 13.49 -1.98 -19.09
CA ALA A 178 13.67 -0.53 -19.07
C ALA A 178 14.36 0.00 -20.34
N ALA A 179 15.33 -0.75 -20.87
CA ALA A 179 16.04 -0.41 -22.10
C ALA A 179 15.21 -0.65 -23.37
N GLU A 180 14.48 -1.78 -23.43
CA GLU A 180 13.81 -2.27 -24.64
C GLU A 180 12.29 -2.02 -24.64
N GLY A 181 11.71 -1.56 -23.53
CA GLY A 181 10.26 -1.47 -23.37
C GLY A 181 9.58 -0.58 -24.41
N LYS A 182 10.26 0.46 -24.90
CA LYS A 182 9.73 1.32 -25.97
C LYS A 182 9.61 0.58 -27.31
N SER A 183 10.56 -0.29 -27.63
CA SER A 183 10.44 -1.16 -28.81
C SER A 183 9.38 -2.25 -28.64
N MET A 184 9.07 -2.61 -27.40
CA MET A 184 7.99 -3.56 -27.04
C MET A 184 6.61 -2.88 -26.93
N GLY A 185 6.48 -1.62 -27.35
CA GLY A 185 5.20 -0.90 -27.41
C GLY A 185 4.88 -0.04 -26.18
N ALA A 186 5.66 -0.10 -25.10
CA ALA A 186 5.44 0.75 -23.94
C ALA A 186 5.69 2.23 -24.28
N LYS A 187 4.85 3.11 -23.76
CA LYS A 187 5.08 4.55 -23.84
C LYS A 187 6.32 4.95 -23.05
N ARG A 188 6.50 4.33 -21.88
CA ARG A 188 7.65 4.52 -20.99
C ARG A 188 7.76 3.35 -20.03
N VAL A 189 8.99 2.96 -19.70
CA VAL A 189 9.30 2.08 -18.57
C VAL A 189 10.16 2.87 -17.59
N MET A 190 9.79 2.84 -16.31
CA MET A 190 10.46 3.59 -15.25
C MET A 190 10.85 2.65 -14.11
N THR A 191 12.16 2.41 -13.93
CA THR A 191 12.67 1.71 -12.76
C THR A 191 12.32 2.47 -11.49
N LEU A 192 11.87 1.74 -10.46
CA LEU A 192 11.48 2.29 -9.17
C LEU A 192 12.65 2.18 -8.18
N ALA A 193 12.78 3.18 -7.30
CA ALA A 193 13.74 3.15 -6.20
C ALA A 193 13.22 2.25 -5.07
N VAL A 194 13.40 0.95 -5.23
CA VAL A 194 13.01 -0.08 -4.26
C VAL A 194 14.17 -1.05 -4.03
N SER A 195 14.21 -1.66 -2.84
CA SER A 195 15.29 -2.58 -2.45
C SER A 195 15.11 -4.02 -2.95
N GLY A 196 13.94 -4.39 -3.47
CA GLY A 196 13.69 -5.77 -3.88
C GLY A 196 12.51 -6.00 -4.83
N PRO A 197 12.27 -7.27 -5.19
CA PRO A 197 11.27 -7.69 -6.18
C PRO A 197 9.90 -7.93 -5.53
N PHE A 198 9.30 -6.90 -4.93
CA PHE A 198 8.06 -7.03 -4.16
C PHE A 198 6.87 -7.47 -5.00
N HIS A 199 5.93 -8.22 -4.40
CA HIS A 199 4.72 -8.75 -5.05
C HIS A 199 4.98 -9.66 -6.25
N SER A 200 6.17 -10.25 -6.35
CA SER A 200 6.49 -11.35 -7.26
C SER A 200 6.63 -12.66 -6.48
N SER A 201 6.58 -13.79 -7.19
CA SER A 201 6.82 -15.11 -6.61
C SER A 201 8.18 -15.22 -5.91
N MET A 202 9.17 -14.36 -6.23
CA MET A 202 10.44 -14.28 -5.50
C MET A 202 10.25 -14.03 -3.99
N MET A 203 9.21 -13.30 -3.58
CA MET A 203 8.97 -13.00 -2.17
C MET A 203 8.44 -14.19 -1.35
N GLN A 204 8.17 -15.36 -1.97
CA GLN A 204 7.83 -16.57 -1.23
C GLN A 204 8.92 -16.98 -0.22
N VAL A 205 10.17 -16.56 -0.44
CA VAL A 205 11.29 -16.84 0.48
C VAL A 205 11.07 -16.29 1.89
N ILE A 206 10.24 -15.27 2.09
CA ILE A 206 9.91 -14.70 3.40
C ILE A 206 8.55 -15.15 3.95
N GLU A 207 7.83 -16.03 3.24
CA GLU A 207 6.47 -16.46 3.61
C GLU A 207 6.44 -17.05 5.01
N ALA A 208 7.31 -18.02 5.30
CA ALA A 208 7.34 -18.73 6.57
C ALA A 208 7.70 -17.80 7.74
N ASP A 209 8.69 -16.92 7.55
CA ASP A 209 9.12 -15.97 8.59
C ASP A 209 8.03 -14.96 8.91
N PHE A 210 7.36 -14.43 7.88
CA PHE A 210 6.25 -13.51 8.09
C PHE A 210 5.04 -14.20 8.74
N ALA A 211 4.66 -15.38 8.24
CA ALA A 211 3.56 -16.17 8.80
C ALA A 211 3.81 -16.45 10.30
N ASN A 212 5.00 -16.93 10.65
CA ASN A 212 5.39 -17.20 12.04
C ASN A 212 5.34 -15.94 12.93
N TYR A 213 5.72 -14.78 12.39
CA TYR A 213 5.68 -13.54 13.15
C TYR A 213 4.25 -13.08 13.44
N ILE A 214 3.37 -13.14 12.43
CA ILE A 214 1.99 -12.64 12.59
C ILE A 214 1.08 -13.55 13.44
N GLU A 215 1.52 -14.78 13.74
CA GLU A 215 0.86 -15.67 14.72
C GLU A 215 0.91 -15.14 16.16
N GLN A 216 1.81 -14.20 16.46
CA GLN A 216 1.96 -13.64 17.80
C GLN A 216 0.89 -12.62 18.18
N PHE A 217 0.09 -12.19 17.19
CA PHE A 217 -0.88 -11.10 17.34
C PHE A 217 -2.31 -11.62 17.25
N GLU A 218 -3.23 -10.89 17.89
CA GLU A 218 -4.65 -11.19 17.80
C GLU A 218 -5.25 -10.62 16.52
N TRP A 219 -5.96 -11.46 15.77
CA TRP A 219 -6.70 -11.07 14.58
C TRP A 219 -8.19 -11.20 14.85
N ARG A 220 -8.94 -10.12 14.62
CA ARG A 220 -10.39 -10.05 14.80
C ARG A 220 -11.12 -10.03 13.46
N ASP A 221 -12.39 -10.39 13.47
CA ASP A 221 -13.24 -10.19 12.29
C ASP A 221 -13.39 -8.68 12.02
N ALA A 222 -13.43 -8.31 10.75
CA ALA A 222 -13.53 -6.92 10.32
C ALA A 222 -14.95 -6.38 10.60
N SER A 223 -15.05 -5.17 11.15
CA SER A 223 -16.34 -4.49 11.40
C SER A 223 -17.06 -4.09 10.11
N PHE A 224 -16.31 -3.87 9.04
CA PHE A 224 -16.77 -3.67 7.67
C PHE A 224 -15.78 -4.33 6.69
N PRO A 225 -16.21 -4.72 5.47
CA PRO A 225 -15.37 -5.56 4.61
C PRO A 225 -14.12 -4.85 4.10
N VAL A 226 -12.99 -5.57 4.13
CA VAL A 226 -11.70 -5.16 3.59
C VAL A 226 -11.51 -5.80 2.22
N VAL A 227 -11.38 -5.01 1.16
CA VAL A 227 -11.13 -5.53 -0.19
C VAL A 227 -9.65 -5.82 -0.37
N GLN A 228 -9.29 -7.09 -0.34
CA GLN A 228 -7.89 -7.53 -0.26
C GLN A 228 -7.20 -7.54 -1.62
N ASN A 229 -5.93 -7.14 -1.65
CA ASN A 229 -5.15 -6.95 -2.86
C ASN A 229 -4.98 -8.23 -3.69
N VAL A 230 -4.92 -9.39 -3.02
CA VAL A 230 -4.62 -10.68 -3.67
C VAL A 230 -5.76 -11.22 -4.53
N ASN A 231 -7.00 -10.88 -4.19
CA ASN A 231 -8.18 -11.50 -4.79
C ASN A 231 -9.26 -10.51 -5.24
N ALA A 232 -9.12 -9.22 -4.91
CA ALA A 232 -10.09 -8.17 -5.18
C ALA A 232 -11.50 -8.47 -4.62
N LYS A 233 -11.58 -9.05 -3.42
CA LYS A 233 -12.84 -9.37 -2.74
C LYS A 233 -12.89 -8.74 -1.36
N GLY A 234 -14.08 -8.27 -0.97
CA GLY A 234 -14.36 -7.82 0.39
C GLY A 234 -14.44 -9.00 1.36
N GLU A 235 -13.54 -9.03 2.34
CA GLU A 235 -13.45 -10.07 3.36
C GLU A 235 -13.74 -9.48 4.74
N THR A 236 -14.40 -10.25 5.61
CA THR A 236 -14.61 -9.90 7.03
C THR A 236 -14.05 -10.94 8.00
N ASN A 237 -13.81 -12.17 7.54
CA ASN A 237 -13.35 -13.24 8.41
C ASN A 237 -11.85 -13.13 8.70
N ALA A 238 -11.48 -13.05 9.98
CA ALA A 238 -10.10 -12.86 10.45
C ALA A 238 -9.11 -13.85 9.85
N LYS A 239 -9.49 -15.14 9.79
CA LYS A 239 -8.63 -16.21 9.25
C LYS A 239 -8.38 -16.01 7.75
N THR A 240 -9.43 -15.72 6.99
CA THR A 240 -9.32 -15.48 5.55
C THR A 240 -8.45 -14.25 5.27
N ILE A 241 -8.67 -13.18 6.04
CA ILE A 241 -7.88 -11.95 5.95
C ILE A 241 -6.40 -12.23 6.20
N LYS A 242 -6.09 -12.91 7.30
CA LYS A 242 -4.72 -13.28 7.67
C LYS A 242 -4.02 -14.14 6.62
N ASP A 243 -4.69 -15.20 6.13
CA ASP A 243 -4.15 -16.08 5.09
C ASP A 243 -3.84 -15.29 3.80
N ASN A 244 -4.69 -14.31 3.47
CA ASN A 244 -4.48 -13.44 2.32
C ASN A 244 -3.34 -12.42 2.53
N MET A 245 -3.09 -11.94 3.76
CA MET A 245 -1.94 -11.06 4.05
C MET A 245 -0.60 -11.74 3.81
N ILE A 246 -0.51 -13.06 4.04
CA ILE A 246 0.68 -13.85 3.72
C ILE A 246 0.87 -13.92 2.20
N LYS A 247 -0.19 -14.30 1.47
CA LYS A 247 -0.19 -14.38 0.00
C LYS A 247 0.13 -13.03 -0.65
N GLN A 248 -0.27 -11.93 -0.01
CA GLN A 248 -0.05 -10.56 -0.50
C GLN A 248 1.42 -10.25 -0.76
N LEU A 249 2.34 -10.86 0.00
CA LEU A 249 3.78 -10.63 -0.15
C LEU A 249 4.31 -11.00 -1.54
N TYR A 250 3.77 -12.07 -2.11
CA TYR A 250 4.25 -12.69 -3.35
C TYR A 250 3.19 -12.78 -4.45
N SER A 251 2.09 -12.04 -4.30
CA SER A 251 1.01 -11.99 -5.29
C SER A 251 0.82 -10.55 -5.78
N PRO A 252 0.35 -10.37 -7.03
CA PRO A 252 0.07 -9.04 -7.57
C PRO A 252 -1.00 -8.30 -6.78
N VAL A 253 -0.84 -6.98 -6.67
CA VAL A 253 -1.84 -6.06 -6.13
C VAL A 253 -2.90 -5.76 -7.19
N GLN A 254 -4.09 -6.33 -7.03
CA GLN A 254 -5.22 -6.24 -7.97
C GLN A 254 -6.02 -4.93 -7.82
N PHE A 255 -5.37 -3.77 -7.85
CA PHE A 255 -6.02 -2.49 -7.54
C PHE A 255 -7.15 -2.11 -8.53
N ILE A 256 -6.98 -2.40 -9.83
CA ILE A 256 -8.04 -2.21 -10.84
C ILE A 256 -9.29 -2.99 -10.45
N ASP A 257 -9.14 -4.28 -10.15
CA ASP A 257 -10.27 -5.16 -9.88
C ASP A 257 -10.88 -4.88 -8.50
N SER A 258 -10.07 -4.52 -7.49
CA SER A 258 -10.58 -4.06 -6.20
C SER A 258 -11.43 -2.79 -6.34
N THR A 259 -10.99 -1.84 -7.16
CA THR A 259 -11.74 -0.60 -7.44
C THR A 259 -13.05 -0.90 -8.17
N LYS A 260 -13.01 -1.75 -9.20
CA LYS A 260 -14.22 -2.16 -9.93
C LYS A 260 -15.21 -2.88 -9.02
N TRP A 261 -14.71 -3.81 -8.21
CA TRP A 261 -15.55 -4.54 -7.26
C TRP A 261 -16.28 -3.59 -6.30
N LEU A 262 -15.59 -2.57 -5.76
CA LEU A 262 -16.21 -1.55 -4.90
C LEU A 262 -17.31 -0.77 -5.64
N ILE A 263 -17.05 -0.32 -6.87
CA ILE A 263 -18.03 0.38 -7.70
C ILE A 263 -19.25 -0.53 -7.97
N ASP A 264 -19.02 -1.80 -8.28
CA ASP A 264 -20.09 -2.79 -8.50
C ASP A 264 -20.92 -3.04 -7.22
N GLN A 265 -20.34 -2.84 -6.02
CA GLN A 265 -21.08 -2.86 -4.75
C GLN A 265 -21.86 -1.56 -4.45
N GLY A 266 -21.79 -0.57 -5.34
CA GLY A 266 -22.47 0.72 -5.22
C GLY A 266 -21.65 1.81 -4.55
N VAL A 267 -20.32 1.63 -4.40
CA VAL A 267 -19.45 2.70 -3.91
C VAL A 267 -19.33 3.79 -4.96
N ASP A 268 -19.71 5.00 -4.58
CA ASP A 268 -19.63 6.20 -5.42
C ASP A 268 -18.80 7.32 -4.77
N HIS A 269 -18.31 7.15 -3.54
CA HIS A 269 -17.38 8.06 -2.87
C HIS A 269 -16.18 7.31 -2.30
N PHE A 270 -14.98 7.66 -2.77
CA PHE A 270 -13.72 7.18 -2.23
C PHE A 270 -13.02 8.29 -1.46
N ILE A 271 -12.52 7.98 -0.26
CA ILE A 271 -11.79 8.91 0.60
C ILE A 271 -10.37 8.35 0.81
N GLU A 272 -9.38 8.96 0.16
CA GLU A 272 -7.97 8.59 0.35
C GLU A 272 -7.43 9.27 1.61
N ILE A 273 -7.04 8.47 2.60
CA ILE A 273 -6.53 8.93 3.90
C ILE A 273 -5.06 8.54 4.00
N GLY A 274 -4.18 9.53 4.07
CA GLY A 274 -2.73 9.32 4.08
C GLY A 274 -2.01 10.35 3.21
N PRO A 275 -0.67 10.30 3.10
CA PRO A 275 0.07 11.29 2.34
C PRO A 275 -0.15 11.13 0.84
N GLY A 276 -0.30 12.25 0.12
CA GLY A 276 -0.46 12.26 -1.33
C GLY A 276 -1.88 11.96 -1.80
N LYS A 277 -2.02 11.78 -3.11
CA LYS A 277 -3.30 11.56 -3.81
C LYS A 277 -3.17 10.53 -4.93
N VAL A 278 -2.30 9.55 -4.71
CA VAL A 278 -1.90 8.57 -5.72
C VAL A 278 -3.10 7.72 -6.10
N LEU A 279 -3.81 7.18 -5.10
CA LEU A 279 -4.93 6.27 -5.34
C LEU A 279 -6.12 6.99 -5.99
N SER A 280 -6.41 8.22 -5.56
CA SER A 280 -7.39 9.10 -6.21
C SER A 280 -7.06 9.30 -7.69
N GLY A 281 -5.77 9.50 -8.01
CA GLY A 281 -5.30 9.60 -9.39
C GLY A 281 -5.49 8.31 -10.20
N LEU A 282 -5.30 7.14 -9.59
CA LEU A 282 -5.53 5.83 -10.22
C LEU A 282 -7.02 5.59 -10.46
N ILE A 283 -7.86 5.80 -9.44
CA ILE A 283 -9.31 5.62 -9.54
C ILE A 283 -9.92 6.54 -10.59
N LYS A 284 -9.45 7.79 -10.70
CA LYS A 284 -9.90 8.74 -11.74
C LYS A 284 -9.64 8.26 -13.17
N LYS A 285 -8.64 7.40 -13.39
CA LYS A 285 -8.39 6.78 -14.70
C LYS A 285 -9.36 5.63 -14.99
N LEU A 286 -9.92 5.01 -13.94
CA LEU A 286 -10.87 3.90 -14.03
C LEU A 286 -12.32 4.38 -14.16
N SER A 287 -12.71 5.36 -13.34
CA SER A 287 -14.06 5.94 -13.35
C SER A 287 -14.01 7.44 -13.11
N LYS A 288 -14.77 8.19 -13.91
CA LYS A 288 -14.93 9.66 -13.76
C LYS A 288 -16.19 10.03 -12.99
N ASP A 289 -17.04 9.05 -12.70
CA ASP A 289 -18.38 9.27 -12.15
C ASP A 289 -18.42 9.15 -10.62
N VAL A 290 -17.31 8.70 -10.01
CA VAL A 290 -17.17 8.58 -8.56
C VAL A 290 -16.59 9.86 -7.95
N LYS A 291 -17.06 10.22 -6.76
CA LYS A 291 -16.50 11.30 -5.93
C LYS A 291 -15.19 10.82 -5.32
N LEU A 292 -14.18 11.69 -5.33
CA LEU A 292 -12.87 11.46 -4.75
C LEU A 292 -12.56 12.57 -3.75
N THR A 293 -12.34 12.21 -2.49
CA THR A 293 -11.83 13.09 -1.44
C THR A 293 -10.45 12.59 -1.01
N SER A 294 -9.55 13.50 -0.64
CA SER A 294 -8.23 13.17 -0.13
C SER A 294 -8.01 13.94 1.16
N ILE A 295 -7.66 13.23 2.24
CA ILE A 295 -7.34 13.77 3.56
C ILE A 295 -5.86 13.52 3.80
N GLN A 296 -5.04 14.57 3.75
CA GLN A 296 -3.58 14.47 3.85
C GLN A 296 -3.01 15.24 5.05
N THR A 297 -3.74 16.27 5.49
CA THR A 297 -3.27 17.29 6.44
C THR A 297 -4.30 17.55 7.54
N LEU A 298 -3.88 18.24 8.60
CA LEU A 298 -4.77 18.73 9.64
C LEU A 298 -5.83 19.70 9.10
N GLU A 299 -5.50 20.49 8.07
CA GLU A 299 -6.46 21.40 7.43
C GLU A 299 -7.58 20.61 6.75
N ASP A 300 -7.23 19.51 6.06
CA ASP A 300 -8.23 18.63 5.45
C ASP A 300 -9.13 17.97 6.51
N VAL A 301 -8.55 17.54 7.63
CA VAL A 301 -9.30 16.98 8.77
C VAL A 301 -10.29 18.00 9.34
N LYS A 302 -9.85 19.24 9.58
CA LYS A 302 -10.72 20.32 10.06
C LYS A 302 -11.82 20.62 9.05
N GLY A 303 -11.47 20.69 7.76
CA GLY A 303 -12.43 20.90 6.68
C GLY A 303 -13.47 19.77 6.59
N TRP A 304 -13.10 18.54 6.87
CA TRP A 304 -14.05 17.42 6.98
C TRP A 304 -14.98 17.59 8.18
N ASN A 305 -14.41 17.71 9.39
CA ASN A 305 -15.17 17.77 10.65
C ASN A 305 -16.12 18.98 10.74
N GLU A 306 -15.89 20.05 9.98
CA GLU A 306 -16.77 21.23 9.93
C GLU A 306 -17.96 21.06 8.97
N ASN A 307 -17.90 20.15 7.99
CA ASN A 307 -18.86 20.06 6.89
C ASN A 307 -19.72 18.79 6.88
N ASP A 308 -19.44 17.82 7.75
CA ASP A 308 -20.27 16.63 8.00
C ASP A 308 -21.02 16.74 9.35
#